data_AF-A0A815YVF2-F1
#
_entry.id   AF-A0A815YVF2-F1
#
_cell.length_a   1.000
_cell.length_b   1.000
_cell.length_c   1.000
_cell.angle_alpha   90.00
_cell.angle_beta   90.00
_cell.angle_gamma   90.00
#
_symmetry.space_group_name_H-M   'P 1'
#
loop_
_entity.id
_entity.type
_entity.pdbx_description
1 polymer ?
#
loop_
_entity_poly.entity_id
_entity_poly.type
_entity_poly.pdbx_seq_one_letter_code
_entity_poly.pdbx_strand_id
1 'polypeptide(L)'
;MTRFAKHKKQKKKSIGEDATPWEKLKEPLNEKEQRKEEKRLEKKRKRQLKKICFRCRTPGHSMNECTTEISNEEKKKSEIKTGICYKCGSTEHRVQQCTMKGDSFVYATCFICGKQGHWSRLCPDNPNGLYPNGGCCNECGSIKHFKRDCPTLLKKQ
;
A
#
# COMPACT_ATOMS: atom_id res chain seq x y z
N MET A 1 74.50 10.22 -21.67
CA MET A 1 74.06 9.66 -20.37
C MET A 1 72.54 9.50 -20.39
N THR A 2 72.02 8.27 -20.36
CA THR A 2 70.77 7.90 -19.66
C THR A 2 70.83 6.40 -19.37
N ARG A 3 70.69 6.03 -18.09
CA ARG A 3 70.79 4.67 -17.58
C ARG A 3 69.48 3.91 -17.86
N PHE A 4 69.49 2.91 -18.74
CA PHE A 4 68.36 1.98 -18.85
C PHE A 4 68.45 0.94 -17.72
N ALA A 5 67.63 1.10 -16.68
CA ALA A 5 67.47 0.13 -15.61
C ALA A 5 66.78 -1.14 -16.15
N LYS A 6 67.47 -2.28 -16.12
CA LYS A 6 66.88 -3.59 -16.45
C LYS A 6 65.94 -4.01 -15.31
N HIS A 7 64.63 -3.96 -15.54
CA HIS A 7 63.64 -4.54 -14.62
C HIS A 7 63.82 -6.06 -14.56
N LYS A 8 64.18 -6.59 -13.38
CA LYS A 8 64.13 -8.03 -13.09
C LYS A 8 62.68 -8.50 -13.14
N LYS A 9 62.33 -9.34 -14.13
CA LYS A 9 61.07 -10.11 -14.16
C LYS A 9 60.99 -10.93 -12.87
N GLN A 10 60.11 -10.55 -11.94
CA GLN A 10 59.80 -11.40 -10.81
C GLN A 10 59.06 -12.65 -11.31
N LYS A 11 59.56 -13.83 -10.93
CA LYS A 11 58.91 -15.12 -11.20
C LYS A 11 57.49 -15.08 -10.61
N LYS A 12 56.48 -15.26 -11.46
CA LYS A 12 55.11 -15.53 -11.00
C LYS A 12 55.17 -16.80 -10.14
N LYS A 13 54.81 -16.70 -8.85
CA LYS A 13 54.64 -17.87 -8.00
C LYS A 13 53.59 -18.77 -8.65
N SER A 14 53.94 -20.02 -8.92
CA SER A 14 53.02 -21.05 -9.37
C SER A 14 51.94 -21.22 -8.30
N ILE A 15 50.70 -20.99 -8.68
CA ILE A 15 49.52 -21.34 -7.87
C ILE A 15 49.56 -22.86 -7.73
N GLY A 16 49.60 -23.35 -6.49
CA GLY A 16 49.61 -24.79 -6.21
C GLY A 16 48.40 -25.49 -6.81
N GLU A 17 48.57 -26.78 -7.10
CA GLU A 17 47.62 -27.63 -7.83
C GLU A 17 46.31 -27.91 -7.05
N ASP A 18 46.21 -27.45 -5.81
CA ASP A 18 45.06 -27.62 -4.91
C ASP A 18 44.10 -26.41 -4.90
N ALA A 19 43.95 -25.71 -6.02
CA ALA A 19 42.96 -24.65 -6.15
C ALA A 19 41.56 -25.28 -6.31
N THR A 20 40.68 -25.09 -5.31
CA THR A 20 39.28 -25.52 -5.40
C THR A 20 38.61 -24.97 -6.67
N PRO A 21 38.01 -25.83 -7.51
CA PRO A 21 37.36 -25.40 -8.74
C PRO A 21 36.27 -24.35 -8.50
N TRP A 22 36.25 -23.30 -9.32
CA TRP A 22 35.29 -22.19 -9.25
C TRP A 22 33.81 -22.63 -9.26
N GLU A 23 33.52 -23.78 -9.85
CA GLU A 23 32.19 -24.39 -9.86
C GLU A 23 31.72 -24.81 -8.46
N LYS A 24 32.59 -25.42 -7.65
CA LYS A 24 32.27 -25.85 -6.28
C LYS A 24 32.01 -24.67 -5.33
N LEU A 25 32.58 -23.50 -5.62
CA LEU A 25 32.35 -22.27 -4.83
C LEU A 25 31.01 -21.59 -5.15
N LYS A 26 30.39 -21.89 -6.30
CA LYS A 26 29.11 -21.30 -6.73
C LYS A 26 27.88 -21.98 -6.15
N GLU A 27 27.95 -23.28 -5.84
CA GLU A 27 26.82 -24.04 -5.29
C GLU A 27 26.21 -23.40 -4.03
N PRO A 28 26.98 -23.02 -2.98
CA PRO A 28 26.41 -22.39 -1.79
C PRO A 28 25.88 -20.97 -2.03
N LEU A 29 26.27 -20.31 -3.13
CA LEU A 29 25.69 -19.03 -3.56
C LEU A 29 24.32 -19.26 -4.22
N ASN A 30 24.20 -20.30 -5.07
CA ASN A 30 22.97 -20.67 -5.75
C ASN A 30 21.86 -21.08 -4.76
N GLU A 31 22.17 -21.90 -3.76
CA GLU A 31 21.21 -22.27 -2.70
C GLU A 31 20.69 -21.04 -1.92
N LYS A 32 21.58 -20.09 -1.60
CA LYS A 32 21.20 -18.83 -0.92
C LYS A 32 20.31 -17.96 -1.79
N GLU A 33 20.54 -17.92 -3.10
CA GLU A 33 19.69 -17.18 -4.05
C GLU A 33 18.32 -17.85 -4.22
N GLN A 34 18.28 -19.17 -4.38
CA GLN A 34 17.05 -19.96 -4.43
C GLN A 34 16.20 -19.74 -3.17
N ARG A 35 16.80 -19.79 -1.98
CA ARG A 35 16.08 -19.52 -0.71
C ARG A 35 15.55 -18.10 -0.61
N LYS A 36 16.24 -17.11 -1.20
CA LYS A 36 15.74 -15.72 -1.27
C LYS A 36 14.59 -15.59 -2.26
N GLU A 37 14.66 -16.27 -3.39
CA GLU A 37 13.62 -16.28 -4.41
C GLU A 37 12.35 -16.97 -3.92
N GLU A 38 12.47 -18.12 -3.26
CA GLU A 38 11.36 -18.83 -2.64
C GLU A 38 10.62 -17.94 -1.64
N LYS A 39 11.35 -17.26 -0.74
CA LYS A 39 10.76 -16.28 0.21
C LYS A 39 10.06 -15.13 -0.51
N ARG A 40 10.55 -14.70 -1.69
CA ARG A 40 9.90 -13.64 -2.49
C ARG A 40 8.60 -14.17 -3.11
N LEU A 41 8.61 -15.37 -3.68
CA LEU A 41 7.43 -16.03 -4.25
C LEU A 41 6.37 -16.30 -3.19
N GLU A 42 6.77 -16.79 -2.01
CA GLU A 42 5.86 -17.03 -0.89
C GLU A 42 5.18 -15.74 -0.43
N LYS A 43 5.93 -14.63 -0.32
CA LYS A 43 5.37 -13.31 -0.02
C LYS A 43 4.41 -12.82 -1.11
N LYS A 44 4.73 -13.03 -2.39
CA LYS A 44 3.83 -12.71 -3.52
C LYS A 44 2.53 -13.52 -3.42
N ARG A 45 2.61 -14.83 -3.18
CA ARG A 45 1.46 -15.72 -2.99
C ARG A 45 0.61 -15.30 -1.80
N LYS A 46 1.22 -15.03 -0.64
CA LYS A 46 0.53 -14.51 0.55
C LYS A 46 -0.19 -13.20 0.27
N ARG A 47 0.41 -12.29 -0.50
CA ARG A 47 -0.24 -11.03 -0.92
C ARG A 47 -1.43 -11.29 -1.85
N GLN A 48 -1.31 -12.22 -2.80
CA GLN A 48 -2.41 -12.59 -3.71
C GLN A 48 -3.57 -13.25 -2.95
N LEU A 49 -3.30 -14.19 -2.05
CA LEU A 49 -4.32 -14.85 -1.22
C LEU A 49 -5.05 -13.86 -0.29
N LYS A 50 -4.37 -12.80 0.16
CA LYS A 50 -4.96 -11.73 0.97
C LYS A 50 -5.72 -10.68 0.15
N LYS A 51 -5.69 -10.72 -1.19
CA LYS A 51 -6.49 -9.80 -2.00
C LYS A 51 -7.96 -10.14 -1.79
N ILE A 52 -8.75 -9.10 -1.57
CA ILE A 52 -10.19 -9.19 -1.38
C ILE A 52 -10.83 -8.83 -2.73
N CYS A 53 -11.77 -9.66 -3.18
CA CYS A 53 -12.56 -9.33 -4.34
C CYS A 53 -13.47 -8.14 -4.02
N PHE A 54 -13.35 -7.04 -4.77
CA PHE A 54 -14.20 -5.86 -4.55
C PHE A 54 -15.67 -6.08 -4.89
N ARG A 55 -16.00 -7.21 -5.55
CA ARG A 55 -17.32 -7.56 -6.03
C ARG A 55 -18.09 -8.41 -4.99
N CYS A 56 -17.50 -9.49 -4.46
CA CYS A 56 -18.12 -10.35 -3.44
C CYS A 56 -17.47 -10.30 -2.05
N ARG A 57 -16.42 -9.48 -1.86
CA ARG A 57 -15.66 -9.29 -0.60
C ARG A 57 -15.03 -10.55 -0.02
N THR A 58 -14.95 -11.64 -0.77
CA THR A 58 -14.22 -12.84 -0.34
C THR A 58 -12.73 -12.72 -0.69
N PRO A 59 -11.83 -13.26 0.16
CA PRO A 59 -10.40 -13.26 -0.11
C PRO A 59 -10.02 -14.33 -1.14
N GLY A 60 -8.92 -14.12 -1.86
CA GLY A 60 -8.27 -15.13 -2.69
C GLY A 60 -8.42 -14.94 -4.20
N HIS A 61 -9.24 -14.00 -4.66
CA HIS A 61 -9.39 -13.69 -6.09
C HIS A 61 -9.58 -12.19 -6.34
N SER A 62 -9.33 -11.77 -7.59
CA SER A 62 -9.51 -10.38 -8.04
C SER A 62 -10.91 -10.13 -8.60
N MET A 63 -11.29 -8.87 -8.81
CA MET A 63 -12.60 -8.47 -9.35
C MET A 63 -12.92 -9.16 -10.71
N ASN A 64 -11.89 -9.45 -11.52
CA ASN A 64 -12.01 -10.08 -12.84
C ASN A 64 -12.16 -11.61 -12.78
N GLU A 65 -11.71 -12.23 -11.69
CA GLU A 65 -11.73 -13.70 -11.49
C GLU A 65 -12.92 -14.11 -10.60
N CYS A 66 -13.85 -13.20 -10.39
CA CYS A 66 -14.99 -13.38 -9.50
C CYS A 66 -16.09 -14.18 -10.20
N THR A 67 -16.24 -15.44 -9.82
CA THR A 67 -17.25 -16.36 -10.38
C THR A 67 -18.62 -16.21 -9.73
N THR A 68 -18.76 -15.41 -8.66
CA THR A 68 -20.04 -15.25 -7.96
C THR A 68 -21.05 -14.51 -8.84
N GLU A 69 -22.16 -15.16 -9.16
CA GLU A 69 -23.32 -14.54 -9.77
C GLU A 69 -24.03 -13.66 -8.74
N ILE A 70 -23.82 -12.34 -8.83
CA ILE A 70 -24.50 -11.38 -7.97
C ILE A 70 -25.94 -11.19 -8.50
N SER A 71 -26.91 -11.26 -7.58
CA SER A 71 -28.32 -10.99 -7.87
C SER A 71 -28.50 -9.60 -8.49
N ASN A 72 -29.47 -9.47 -9.42
CA ASN A 72 -29.71 -8.22 -10.15
C ASN A 72 -30.07 -7.03 -9.23
N GLU A 73 -30.54 -7.31 -8.01
CA GLU A 73 -30.91 -6.30 -7.01
C GLU A 73 -29.68 -5.61 -6.39
N GLU A 74 -28.62 -6.36 -6.10
CA GLU A 74 -27.36 -5.80 -5.58
C GLU A 74 -26.59 -5.03 -6.67
N LYS A 75 -26.70 -5.44 -7.93
CA LYS A 75 -26.11 -4.72 -9.08
C LYS A 75 -26.71 -3.31 -9.20
N LYS A 76 -28.03 -3.16 -9.19
CA LYS A 76 -28.71 -1.83 -9.28
C LYS A 76 -28.32 -0.88 -8.15
N LYS A 77 -28.17 -1.38 -6.91
CA LYS A 77 -27.78 -0.55 -5.76
C LYS A 77 -26.32 -0.11 -5.81
N SER A 78 -25.46 -0.91 -6.43
CA SER A 78 -24.04 -0.59 -6.66
C SER A 78 -23.84 0.41 -7.81
N GLU A 79 -24.53 0.24 -8.94
CA GLU A 79 -24.38 1.09 -10.14
C GLU A 79 -24.75 2.54 -9.90
N ILE A 80 -25.83 2.81 -9.15
CA ILE A 80 -26.28 4.18 -8.86
C ILE A 80 -25.29 4.91 -7.93
N LYS A 81 -24.47 4.19 -7.15
CA LYS A 81 -23.53 4.78 -6.20
C LYS A 81 -22.10 4.90 -6.71
N THR A 82 -21.72 4.21 -7.79
CA THR A 82 -20.30 4.10 -8.19
C THR A 82 -19.80 5.14 -9.21
N GLY A 83 -20.66 6.03 -9.69
CA GLY A 83 -20.31 6.98 -10.77
C GLY A 83 -20.43 8.46 -10.42
N ILE A 84 -21.02 8.82 -9.28
CA ILE A 84 -21.35 10.22 -8.99
C ILE A 84 -20.18 10.91 -8.26
N CYS A 85 -19.80 12.10 -8.73
CA CYS A 85 -18.89 12.99 -8.04
C CYS A 85 -19.53 13.50 -6.75
N TYR A 86 -18.99 13.12 -5.60
CA TYR A 86 -19.54 13.51 -4.30
C TYR A 86 -19.44 15.01 -3.96
N LYS A 87 -18.71 15.79 -4.76
CA LYS A 87 -18.61 17.25 -4.62
C LYS A 87 -19.71 17.99 -5.39
N CYS A 88 -20.00 17.58 -6.62
CA CYS A 88 -20.89 18.33 -7.53
C CYS A 88 -22.11 17.55 -8.05
N GLY A 89 -22.20 16.24 -7.79
CA GLY A 89 -23.31 15.41 -8.24
C GLY A 89 -23.24 14.96 -9.70
N SER A 90 -22.20 15.36 -10.46
CA SER A 90 -22.02 14.92 -11.85
C SER A 90 -21.59 13.46 -11.93
N THR A 91 -22.09 12.73 -12.93
CA THR A 91 -21.68 11.35 -13.26
C THR A 91 -20.49 11.26 -14.22
N GLU A 92 -20.00 12.41 -14.71
CA GLU A 92 -19.00 12.45 -15.78
C GLU A 92 -17.57 12.29 -15.26
N HIS A 93 -17.33 12.62 -13.99
CA HIS A 93 -15.98 12.62 -13.41
C HIS A 93 -15.97 12.16 -11.95
N ARG A 94 -14.79 11.75 -11.48
CA ARG A 94 -14.57 11.42 -10.06
C ARG A 94 -14.18 12.66 -9.26
N VAL A 95 -14.27 12.58 -7.93
CA VAL A 95 -13.90 13.67 -6.99
C VAL A 95 -12.52 14.29 -7.29
N GLN A 96 -11.54 13.49 -7.72
CA GLN A 96 -10.19 13.97 -8.03
C GLN A 96 -10.10 14.85 -9.28
N GLN A 97 -11.03 14.68 -10.22
CA GLN A 97 -11.09 15.43 -11.48
C GLN A 97 -12.15 16.55 -11.41
N CYS A 98 -12.74 16.76 -10.23
CA CYS A 98 -13.76 17.78 -10.04
C CYS A 98 -13.11 19.17 -10.00
N THR A 99 -13.59 20.05 -10.87
CA THR A 99 -13.15 21.45 -10.98
C THR A 99 -13.72 22.34 -9.87
N MET A 100 -14.72 21.88 -9.12
CA MET A 100 -15.31 22.61 -8.00
C MET A 100 -14.32 22.77 -6.86
N LYS A 101 -14.10 24.03 -6.46
CA LYS A 101 -13.22 24.41 -5.34
C LYS A 101 -14.01 24.35 -4.03
N GLY A 102 -13.44 23.68 -3.03
CA GLY A 102 -14.05 23.52 -1.71
C GLY A 102 -14.09 22.06 -1.24
N ASP A 103 -14.12 21.89 0.07
CA ASP A 103 -14.17 20.58 0.75
C ASP A 103 -15.60 20.15 1.10
N SER A 104 -16.59 20.80 0.51
CA SER A 104 -18.01 20.51 0.73
C SER A 104 -18.42 19.26 -0.06
N PHE A 105 -18.64 18.16 0.65
CA PHE A 105 -19.08 16.89 0.10
C PHE A 105 -20.60 16.73 0.21
N VAL A 106 -21.35 17.63 -0.44
CA VAL A 106 -22.81 17.73 -0.32
C VAL A 106 -23.51 16.43 -0.74
N TYR A 107 -23.00 15.79 -1.80
CA TYR A 107 -23.59 14.59 -2.37
C TYR A 107 -23.02 13.29 -1.77
N ALA A 108 -22.09 13.38 -0.82
CA ALA A 108 -21.60 12.20 -0.13
C ALA A 108 -22.63 11.67 0.87
N THR A 109 -22.83 10.36 0.88
CA THR A 109 -23.57 9.65 1.94
C THR A 109 -22.60 9.19 3.02
N CYS A 110 -22.88 9.52 4.28
CA CYS A 110 -22.07 9.07 5.40
C CYS A 110 -22.29 7.56 5.63
N PHE A 111 -21.20 6.79 5.73
CA PHE A 111 -21.30 5.35 5.98
C PHE A 111 -21.66 4.99 7.42
N ILE A 112 -21.62 5.97 8.33
CA ILE A 112 -21.89 5.76 9.76
C ILE A 112 -23.34 6.10 10.08
N CYS A 113 -23.78 7.32 9.77
CA CYS A 113 -25.14 7.78 10.09
C CYS A 113 -26.12 7.74 8.90
N GLY A 114 -25.65 7.40 7.69
CA GLY A 114 -26.49 7.30 6.49
C GLY A 114 -26.94 8.63 5.88
N LYS A 115 -26.75 9.76 6.59
CA LYS A 115 -27.15 11.10 6.12
C LYS A 115 -26.23 11.59 4.99
N GLN A 116 -26.78 12.41 4.09
CA GLN A 116 -26.02 13.08 3.03
C GLN A 116 -25.36 14.37 3.54
N GLY A 117 -24.31 14.83 2.86
CA GLY A 117 -23.67 16.12 3.12
C GLY A 117 -22.30 16.09 3.77
N HIS A 118 -21.82 14.91 4.21
CA HIS A 118 -20.51 14.78 4.84
C HIS A 118 -19.90 13.38 4.63
N TRP A 119 -18.58 13.29 4.77
CA TRP A 119 -17.86 12.01 4.82
C TRP A 119 -17.89 11.42 6.23
N SER A 120 -17.78 10.10 6.36
CA SER A 120 -17.72 9.40 7.67
C SER A 120 -16.68 9.98 8.64
N ARG A 121 -15.57 10.51 8.11
CA ARG A 121 -14.52 11.17 8.89
C ARG A 121 -14.98 12.48 9.55
N LEU A 122 -15.89 13.21 8.89
CA LEU A 122 -16.46 14.49 9.34
C LEU A 122 -17.83 14.32 10.00
N CYS A 123 -18.25 13.08 10.23
CA CYS A 123 -19.53 12.80 10.85
C CYS A 123 -19.52 13.21 12.32
N PRO A 124 -20.47 14.04 12.78
CA PRO A 124 -20.55 14.46 14.18
C PRO A 124 -20.89 13.29 15.11
N ASP A 125 -21.62 12.30 14.59
CA ASP A 125 -22.12 11.13 15.33
C ASP A 125 -21.14 9.94 15.28
N ASN A 126 -19.89 10.14 14.86
CA ASN A 126 -18.91 9.05 14.72
C ASN A 126 -18.26 8.70 16.07
N PRO A 127 -18.53 7.51 16.64
CA PRO A 127 -17.97 7.11 17.94
C PRO A 127 -16.45 6.93 17.91
N ASN A 128 -15.90 6.51 16.77
CA ASN A 128 -14.47 6.28 16.57
C ASN A 128 -13.75 7.52 16.02
N GLY A 129 -14.49 8.57 15.70
CA GLY A 129 -14.02 9.81 15.08
C GLY A 129 -12.97 9.58 14.00
N LEU A 130 -11.81 10.21 14.14
CA LEU A 130 -10.73 10.16 13.16
C LEU A 130 -9.95 8.84 13.14
N TYR A 131 -10.13 7.97 14.14
CA TYR A 131 -9.32 6.78 14.38
C TYR A 131 -10.05 5.50 13.93
N PRO A 132 -9.67 4.87 12.80
CA PRO A 132 -10.43 3.75 12.22
C PRO A 132 -10.58 2.53 13.16
N ASN A 133 -9.57 2.25 13.97
CA ASN A 133 -9.55 1.13 14.92
C ASN A 133 -10.00 1.53 16.33
N GLY A 134 -10.59 2.72 16.49
CA GLY A 134 -10.81 3.33 17.79
C GLY A 134 -9.52 3.92 18.39
N GLY A 135 -9.69 4.84 19.33
CA GLY A 135 -8.58 5.54 19.98
C GLY A 135 -8.88 7.02 20.16
N CYS A 136 -7.95 7.72 20.80
CA CYS A 136 -8.02 9.15 21.01
C CYS A 136 -6.62 9.76 20.97
N CYS A 137 -6.55 11.09 20.91
CA CYS A 137 -5.29 11.79 21.07
C CYS A 137 -4.73 11.56 22.47
N ASN A 138 -3.50 11.05 22.57
CA ASN A 138 -2.87 10.67 23.83
C ASN A 138 -2.67 11.84 24.82
N GLU A 139 -2.81 13.09 24.37
CA GLU A 139 -2.56 14.27 25.21
C GLU A 139 -3.82 14.93 25.73
N CYS A 140 -4.89 14.97 24.93
CA CYS A 140 -6.13 15.65 25.28
C CYS A 140 -7.35 14.72 25.27
N GLY A 141 -7.20 13.44 24.92
CA GLY A 141 -8.30 12.48 24.85
C GLY A 141 -9.31 12.74 23.72
N SER A 142 -9.08 13.71 22.83
CA SER A 142 -10.01 14.01 21.74
C SER A 142 -9.87 13.04 20.57
N ILE A 143 -10.99 12.71 19.94
CA ILE A 143 -11.07 11.81 18.77
C ILE A 143 -11.13 12.63 17.45
N LYS A 144 -11.19 13.96 17.54
CA LYS A 144 -11.41 14.85 16.38
C LYS A 144 -10.14 15.17 15.59
N HIS A 145 -8.96 15.01 16.17
CA HIS A 145 -7.68 15.38 15.57
C HIS A 145 -6.61 14.32 15.85
N PHE A 146 -5.56 14.30 15.02
CA PHE A 146 -4.37 13.50 15.30
C PHE A 146 -3.46 14.19 16.29
N LYS A 147 -2.60 13.43 16.98
CA LYS A 147 -1.63 13.97 17.94
C LYS A 147 -0.88 15.21 17.40
N ARG A 148 -0.49 15.21 16.12
CA ARG A 148 0.26 16.32 15.49
C ARG A 148 -0.50 17.65 15.49
N ASP A 149 -1.82 17.58 15.36
CA ASP A 149 -2.71 18.75 15.28
C ASP A 149 -3.36 19.04 16.64
N CYS A 150 -2.77 18.52 17.72
CA CYS A 150 -3.34 18.66 19.05
C CYS A 150 -3.15 20.10 19.55
N PRO A 151 -4.23 20.82 19.91
CA PRO A 151 -4.11 22.21 20.37
C PRO A 151 -3.32 22.33 21.67
N THR A 152 -3.27 21.27 22.50
CA THR A 152 -2.45 21.26 23.71
C THR A 152 -0.95 21.12 23.41
N LEU A 153 -0.59 20.49 22.29
CA LEU A 153 0.80 20.44 21.81
C LEU A 153 1.21 21.73 21.14
N LEU A 154 0.35 22.27 20.27
CA LEU A 154 0.65 23.50 19.53
C LEU A 154 0.81 24.70 20.46
N LYS A 155 0.15 24.71 21.62
CA LYS A 155 0.33 25.73 22.67
C LYS A 155 1.59 25.56 23.53
N LYS A 156 2.27 24.41 23.45
CA LYS A 156 3.49 24.10 24.20
C LYS A 156 4.77 24.31 23.39
N GLN A 157 4.65 24.72 22.13
CA GLN A 157 5.77 25.06 21.25
C GLN A 157 6.05 26.56 21.25
#